data_AF-A0A527FXJ4-F1
#
_entry.id   AF-A0A527FXJ4-F1
#
_cell.length_a   1.000
_cell.length_b   1.000
_cell.length_c   1.000
_cell.angle_alpha   90.00
_cell.angle_beta   90.00
_cell.angle_gamma   90.00
#
_symmetry.space_group_name_H-M   'P 1'
#
loop_
_entity.id
_entity.type
_entity.pdbx_description
1 polymer ?
#
loop_
_entity_poly.entity_id
_entity_poly.type
_entity_poly.pdbx_seq_one_letter_code
_entity_poly.pdbx_strand_id
1 'polypeptide(L)'
;EFGIPAIMENDCNMMAVALRWRDPDRYRDDFIAILLSHGIGMGLVLKGELFTGTHSSGGEFGHMIHRPNGALCRCGRRGCVEAYAGNYA
;
A
#
# COMPACT_ATOMS: atom_id res chain seq x y z
N GLU A 1 10.08 12.79 -25.55
CA GLU A 1 9.66 11.37 -25.48
C GLU A 1 10.93 10.53 -25.39
N PHE A 2 11.00 9.54 -24.48
CA PHE A 2 12.27 8.87 -24.13
C PHE A 2 12.58 7.60 -24.96
N GLY A 3 11.65 7.13 -25.80
CA GLY A 3 11.91 6.03 -26.74
C GLY A 3 12.17 4.65 -26.11
N ILE A 4 11.81 4.46 -24.84
CA ILE A 4 12.01 3.20 -24.10
C ILE A 4 10.72 2.73 -23.42
N PRO A 5 10.52 1.42 -23.23
CA PRO A 5 9.41 0.90 -22.44
C PRO A 5 9.45 1.42 -21.00
N ALA A 6 8.29 1.71 -20.43
CA ALA A 6 8.12 2.13 -19.04
C ALA A 6 7.01 1.32 -18.36
N ILE A 7 7.21 1.01 -17.08
CA ILE A 7 6.25 0.30 -16.23
C ILE A 7 5.92 1.23 -15.06
N MET A 8 4.65 1.29 -14.68
CA MET A 8 4.17 2.06 -13.54
C MET A 8 3.53 1.11 -12.53
N GLU A 9 3.82 1.32 -11.26
CA GLU A 9 3.29 0.53 -10.16
C GLU A 9 3.05 1.43 -8.94
N ASN A 10 2.18 0.99 -8.04
CA ASN A 10 1.93 1.64 -6.75
C ASN A 10 3.21 1.72 -5.90
N ASP A 11 3.39 2.81 -5.18
CA ASP A 11 4.57 3.07 -4.35
C ASP A 11 4.75 2.09 -3.20
N CYS A 12 3.65 1.69 -2.55
CA CYS A 12 3.64 0.71 -1.46
C CYS A 12 3.94 -0.72 -1.97
N ASN A 13 3.47 -1.05 -3.17
CA ASN A 13 3.89 -2.27 -3.87
C ASN A 13 5.40 -2.28 -4.14
N MET A 14 5.93 -1.16 -4.64
CA MET A 14 7.37 -1.02 -4.89
C MET A 14 8.20 -1.07 -3.61
N MET A 15 7.65 -0.59 -2.48
CA MET A 15 8.27 -0.77 -1.17
C MET A 15 8.39 -2.25 -0.79
N ALA A 16 7.35 -3.06 -1.03
CA ALA A 16 7.42 -4.51 -0.77
C ALA A 16 8.48 -5.20 -1.66
N VAL A 17 8.56 -4.84 -2.94
CA VAL A 17 9.62 -5.32 -3.85
C VAL A 17 11.01 -4.94 -3.34
N ALA A 18 11.18 -3.68 -2.90
CA ALA A 18 12.45 -3.19 -2.38
C ALA A 18 12.88 -3.90 -1.09
N LEU A 19 11.94 -4.19 -0.18
CA LEU A 19 12.22 -4.94 1.06
C LEU A 19 12.72 -6.36 0.74
N ARG A 20 12.03 -7.07 -0.16
CA ARG A 20 12.44 -8.41 -0.61
C ARG A 20 13.80 -8.40 -1.30
N TRP A 21 14.07 -7.39 -2.13
CA TRP A 21 15.39 -7.24 -2.75
C TRP A 21 16.50 -6.99 -1.72
N ARG A 22 16.20 -6.23 -0.66
CA ARG A 22 17.15 -5.88 0.40
C ARG A 22 17.49 -7.05 1.32
N ASP A 23 16.51 -7.88 1.65
CA ASP A 23 16.66 -9.02 2.57
C ASP A 23 15.68 -10.15 2.19
N PRO A 24 16.04 -10.97 1.18
CA PRO A 24 15.17 -12.00 0.65
C PRO A 24 14.90 -13.14 1.64
N ASP A 25 15.78 -13.34 2.62
CA ASP A 25 15.60 -14.34 3.67
C ASP A 25 14.59 -13.92 4.73
N ARG A 26 14.50 -12.62 5.02
CA ARG A 26 13.50 -12.06 5.93
C ARG A 26 12.15 -11.86 5.25
N TYR A 27 12.14 -11.33 4.03
CA TYR A 27 10.92 -11.00 3.29
C TYR A 27 10.68 -12.04 2.18
N ARG A 28 10.32 -13.25 2.60
CA ARG A 28 10.15 -14.42 1.71
C ARG A 28 8.81 -14.40 0.98
N ASP A 29 7.95 -15.38 1.29
CA ASP A 29 6.80 -15.72 0.45
C ASP A 29 5.53 -14.98 0.86
N ASP A 30 5.37 -14.70 2.15
CA ASP A 30 4.17 -14.06 2.68
C ASP A 30 4.56 -12.93 3.63
N PHE A 31 4.35 -11.69 3.21
CA PHE A 31 4.57 -10.54 4.07
C PHE A 31 3.76 -9.33 3.64
N ILE A 32 3.61 -8.41 4.59
CA ILE A 32 2.96 -7.11 4.40
C ILE A 32 3.97 -6.02 4.71
N ALA A 33 4.02 -5.00 3.87
CA ALA A 33 4.75 -3.78 4.13
C ALA A 33 3.75 -2.63 4.26
N ILE A 34 3.72 -1.97 5.42
CA ILE A 34 2.82 -0.83 5.68
C ILE A 34 3.63 0.46 5.62
N LEU A 35 3.22 1.38 4.75
CA LEU A 35 3.76 2.73 4.70
C LEU A 35 2.95 3.62 5.64
N LEU A 36 3.62 4.13 6.68
CA LEU A 36 3.10 5.18 7.55
C LEU A 36 3.76 6.50 7.15
N SER A 37 3.02 7.39 6.49
CA SER A 37 3.57 8.64 5.95
C SER A 37 2.49 9.71 5.88
N HIS A 38 2.58 10.62 4.90
CA HIS A 38 1.52 11.56 4.57
C HIS A 38 0.19 10.87 4.21
N GLY A 39 0.22 9.62 3.76
CA GLY A 39 -0.94 8.73 3.72
C GLY A 39 -0.62 7.41 4.42
N ILE A 40 -1.57 6.48 4.40
CA ILE A 40 -1.37 5.10 4.86
C ILE A 40 -1.57 4.17 3.68
N GLY A 41 -0.56 3.38 3.35
CA GLY A 41 -0.61 2.43 2.25
C GLY A 41 -0.01 1.08 2.61
N MET A 42 -0.24 0.09 1.77
CA MET A 42 0.20 -1.28 2.01
C MET A 42 0.65 -1.96 0.71
N GLY A 43 1.81 -2.60 0.75
CA GLY A 43 2.21 -3.61 -0.22
C GLY A 43 2.01 -5.00 0.38
N LEU A 44 1.49 -5.94 -0.42
CA LEU A 44 1.21 -7.30 0.01
C LEU A 44 1.92 -8.29 -0.93
N VAL A 45 2.72 -9.19 -0.37
CA VAL A 45 3.29 -10.33 -1.10
C VAL A 45 2.68 -11.60 -0.52
N LEU A 46 2.14 -12.44 -1.39
CA LEU A 46 1.53 -13.73 -1.05
C LEU A 46 2.07 -14.81 -1.97
N LYS A 47 2.46 -15.95 -1.39
CA LYS A 47 3.03 -17.08 -2.14
C LYS A 47 4.19 -16.67 -3.06
N GLY A 48 5.00 -15.71 -2.60
CA GLY A 48 6.15 -15.20 -3.33
C GLY A 48 5.83 -14.24 -4.46
N GLU A 49 4.57 -13.82 -4.64
CA GLU A 49 4.15 -12.91 -5.69
C GLU A 49 3.53 -11.64 -5.11
N LEU A 50 3.76 -10.50 -5.78
CA LEU A 50 3.12 -9.24 -5.41
C LEU A 50 1.62 -9.32 -5.68
N PHE A 51 0.81 -9.04 -4.67
CA PHE A 51 -0.64 -8.95 -4.80
C PHE A 51 -1.04 -7.53 -5.18
N THR A 52 -1.44 -7.32 -6.43
CA THR A 52 -1.85 -6.00 -6.96
C THR A 52 -3.37 -5.84 -7.07
N GLY A 53 -4.14 -6.93 -6.87
CA GLY A 53 -5.58 -6.94 -7.10
C GLY A 53 -5.96 -6.87 -8.59
N THR A 54 -7.24 -6.72 -8.90
CA THR A 54 -7.74 -6.75 -10.30
C THR A 54 -7.49 -5.47 -11.08
N HIS A 55 -7.27 -4.34 -10.40
CA HIS A 55 -7.11 -3.02 -11.01
C HIS A 55 -5.95 -2.21 -10.40
N SER A 56 -4.87 -2.88 -9.97
CA SER A 56 -3.75 -2.22 -9.29
C SER A 56 -4.17 -1.41 -8.05
N SER A 57 -5.20 -1.90 -7.36
CA SER A 57 -5.80 -1.34 -6.14
C SER A 57 -6.03 -2.42 -5.07
N GLY A 58 -5.27 -3.51 -5.16
CA GLY A 58 -5.23 -4.54 -4.14
C GLY A 58 -4.55 -4.00 -2.89
N GLY A 59 -5.20 -4.13 -1.74
CA GLY A 59 -4.57 -3.76 -0.46
C GLY A 59 -4.64 -2.27 -0.11
N GLU A 60 -5.71 -1.56 -0.45
CA GLU A 60 -6.01 -0.18 -0.03
C GLU A 60 -6.29 -0.06 1.49
N PHE A 61 -5.33 -0.49 2.31
CA PHE A 61 -5.43 -0.60 3.77
C PHE A 61 -5.75 0.74 4.44
N GLY A 62 -5.13 1.83 3.97
CA GLY A 62 -5.40 3.17 4.49
C GLY A 62 -6.87 3.58 4.39
N HIS A 63 -7.61 3.02 3.42
CA HIS A 63 -9.01 3.35 3.18
C HIS A 63 -9.99 2.32 3.76
N MET A 64 -9.51 1.27 4.43
CA MET A 64 -10.36 0.38 5.21
C MET A 64 -11.01 1.13 6.38
N ILE A 65 -12.24 0.76 6.73
CA ILE A 65 -13.01 1.43 7.78
C ILE A 65 -12.53 0.96 9.15
N HIS A 66 -11.83 1.83 9.87
CA HIS A 66 -11.48 1.66 11.28
C HIS A 66 -12.64 2.05 12.21
N ARG A 67 -13.31 3.17 11.92
CA ARG A 67 -14.37 3.75 12.76
C ARG A 67 -15.57 4.15 11.89
N PRO A 68 -16.65 3.36 11.83
CA PRO A 68 -17.84 3.71 11.06
C PRO A 68 -18.37 5.10 11.43
N ASN A 69 -18.72 5.89 10.43
CA ASN A 69 -19.15 7.29 10.59
C ASN A 69 -18.14 8.18 11.36
N GLY A 70 -16.86 7.84 11.29
CA GLY A 70 -15.77 8.57 11.95
C GLY A 70 -15.25 9.79 11.19
N ALA A 71 -13.98 10.15 11.40
CA ALA A 71 -13.30 11.28 10.75
C ALA A 71 -13.40 11.23 9.21
N LEU A 72 -13.47 12.41 8.56
CA LEU A 72 -13.47 12.52 7.11
C LEU A 72 -12.06 12.23 6.57
N CYS A 73 -11.95 11.25 5.67
CA CYS A 73 -10.70 10.95 4.96
C CYS A 73 -10.62 11.77 3.67
N ARG A 74 -9.41 12.04 3.19
CA ARG A 74 -9.19 12.73 1.91
C ARG A 74 -9.75 11.99 0.70
N CYS A 75 -9.94 10.67 0.79
CA CYS A 75 -10.63 9.90 -0.25
C CYS A 75 -12.15 10.18 -0.33
N GLY A 76 -12.69 11.03 0.56
CA GLY A 76 -14.10 11.43 0.62
C GLY A 76 -14.97 10.52 1.48
N ARG A 77 -14.47 9.36 1.92
CA ARG A 77 -15.17 8.46 2.86
C ARG A 77 -14.94 8.88 4.30
N ARG A 78 -15.71 8.29 5.23
CA ARG A 78 -15.58 8.54 6.67
C ARG A 78 -15.11 7.29 7.39
N GLY A 79 -14.17 7.44 8.31
CA GLY A 79 -13.72 6.36 9.19
C GLY A 79 -12.54 5.54 8.70
N CYS A 80 -11.88 5.95 7.63
CA CYS A 80 -10.69 5.26 7.10
C CYS A 80 -9.54 5.25 8.12
N VAL A 81 -8.71 4.21 8.13
CA VAL A 81 -7.48 4.14 8.96
C VAL A 81 -6.61 5.38 8.75
N GLU A 82 -6.44 5.81 7.51
CA GLU A 82 -5.62 6.97 7.15
C GLU A 82 -6.09 8.27 7.83
N ALA A 83 -7.40 8.44 8.05
CA ALA A 83 -7.95 9.63 8.69
C ALA A 83 -7.61 9.76 10.19
N TYR A 84 -6.91 8.77 10.76
CA TYR A 84 -6.46 8.76 12.15
C TYR A 84 -4.95 8.56 12.31
N ALA A 85 -4.29 7.97 11.31
CA ALA A 85 -2.88 7.56 11.40
C ALA A 85 -2.00 8.14 10.29
N GLY A 86 -2.57 8.78 9.27
CA GLY A 86 -1.80 9.55 8.31
C GLY A 86 -1.25 10.82 8.96
N ASN A 87 -0.11 11.32 8.48
CA ASN A 87 0.54 12.50 9.07
C ASN A 87 -0.28 13.81 9.00
N TYR A 88 -1.41 13.81 8.28
CA TYR A 88 -2.34 14.95 8.19
C TYR A 88 -3.56 14.82 9.12
N ALA A 89 -3.67 13.69 9.83
CA ALA A 89 -4.80 13.40 10.71
C ALA A 89 -4.79 14.30 11.96
#